data_AF-A0A8T5RCD2-F1
#
_entry.id   AF-A0A8T5RCD2-F1
#
_cell.length_a   1.000
_cell.length_b   1.000
_cell.length_c   1.000
_cell.angle_alpha   90.00
_cell.angle_beta   90.00
_cell.angle_gamma   90.00
#
_symmetry.space_group_name_H-M   'P 1'
#
loop_
_entity.id
_entity.type
_entity.pdbx_description
1 polymer ?
#
loop_
_entity_poly.entity_id
_entity_poly.type
_entity_poly.pdbx_seq_one_letter_code
_entity_poly.pdbx_strand_id
1 'polypeptide(L)'
;MVNKSQKVVYLDHTQPLEVRISDLISRMTLDEKISQVINDAEGIERLHIPKYNWWSEALHGVGFSGVATVFPQAIGLAASFNINLMAKVADAISTEGRAKHHEAVRNNSRRIFQGLTFWSPNVNIFRDPRWGRGQETYGEDPFLTSKMGITFIQNLQGDDPRYLKLVATPKHYVAYSGLESERHFFDANVSRKDLWETYMPAFEACIVEGQAEAIMGAYNRVNGESCCASKFLLKEVLRNKWGFEGHVVSDCGAVYDIFNHHKIVKTPEEAAALAFNNGLDLICKVGITRKTRRERWKWIQDAVEKELLKETTLDESLRNLFRARFLLGMFDPPELVKYTEIPYEKNDCKEHRKLALEAARE
;
A
#
# COMPACT_ATOMS: atom_id res chain seq x y z
N MET A 1 -43.09 8.31 13.30
CA MET A 1 -43.13 7.06 12.49
C MET A 1 -41.76 6.43 12.59
N VAL A 2 -41.69 5.21 13.14
CA VAL A 2 -40.43 4.48 13.34
C VAL A 2 -39.89 4.11 11.96
N ASN A 3 -38.77 4.71 11.58
CA ASN A 3 -38.15 4.49 10.28
C ASN A 3 -37.66 3.04 10.23
N LYS A 4 -38.24 2.22 9.34
CA LYS A 4 -37.72 0.86 9.04
C LYS A 4 -36.23 0.99 8.80
N SER A 5 -35.43 0.19 9.52
CA SER A 5 -33.98 0.12 9.36
C SER A 5 -33.64 0.11 7.86
N GLN A 6 -32.97 1.17 7.39
CA GLN A 6 -32.44 1.20 6.03
C GLN A 6 -31.59 -0.06 5.86
N LYS A 7 -31.98 -0.94 4.92
CA LYS A 7 -31.23 -2.16 4.59
C LYS A 7 -29.75 -1.80 4.47
N VAL A 8 -28.89 -2.53 5.19
CA VAL A 8 -27.45 -2.31 5.18
C VAL A 8 -26.89 -2.95 3.91
N VAL A 9 -26.66 -2.14 2.88
CA VAL A 9 -26.33 -2.63 1.52
C VAL A 9 -24.87 -3.06 1.46
N TYR A 10 -23.97 -2.39 2.20
CA TYR A 10 -22.54 -2.73 2.16
C TYR A 10 -22.21 -4.14 2.69
N LEU A 11 -23.10 -4.77 3.48
CA LEU A 11 -22.96 -6.15 3.94
C LEU A 11 -23.61 -7.18 3.00
N ASP A 12 -24.36 -6.74 1.98
CA ASP A 12 -25.01 -7.61 1.01
C ASP A 12 -24.01 -7.98 -0.11
N HIS A 13 -23.35 -9.12 0.05
CA HIS A 13 -22.31 -9.61 -0.87
C HIS A 13 -22.82 -9.93 -2.30
N THR A 14 -24.13 -9.84 -2.54
CA THR A 14 -24.74 -10.01 -3.88
C THR A 14 -24.83 -8.70 -4.66
N GLN A 15 -24.62 -7.56 -4.00
CA GLN A 15 -24.71 -6.24 -4.62
C GLN A 15 -23.40 -5.85 -5.31
N PRO A 16 -23.45 -4.99 -6.35
CA PRO A 16 -22.25 -4.48 -7.01
C PRO A 16 -21.31 -3.80 -6.01
N LEU A 17 -20.00 -4.02 -6.18
CA LEU A 17 -18.96 -3.52 -5.28
C LEU A 17 -19.08 -2.00 -5.03
N GLU A 18 -19.24 -1.21 -6.09
CA GLU A 18 -19.34 0.25 -5.99
C GLU A 18 -20.58 0.73 -5.22
N VAL A 19 -21.68 -0.02 -5.28
CA VAL A 19 -22.89 0.28 -4.50
C VAL A 19 -22.63 0.02 -3.02
N ARG A 20 -21.94 -1.08 -2.70
CA ARG A 20 -21.56 -1.43 -1.32
C ARG A 20 -20.61 -0.40 -0.72
N ILE A 21 -19.58 0.01 -1.46
CA ILE A 21 -18.63 1.04 -1.05
C ILE A 21 -19.35 2.37 -0.80
N SER A 22 -20.21 2.79 -1.73
CA SER A 22 -20.96 4.05 -1.62
C SER A 22 -21.89 4.06 -0.41
N ASP A 23 -22.61 2.96 -0.17
CA ASP A 23 -23.47 2.81 1.01
C ASP A 23 -22.66 2.90 2.30
N LEU A 24 -21.50 2.24 2.39
CA LEU A 24 -20.62 2.28 3.55
C LEU A 24 -20.15 3.71 3.85
N ILE A 25 -19.62 4.41 2.85
CA ILE A 25 -19.07 5.77 3.01
C ILE A 25 -20.18 6.77 3.37
N SER A 26 -21.37 6.66 2.76
CA SER A 26 -22.50 7.54 3.07
C SER A 26 -22.99 7.42 4.52
N ARG A 27 -22.67 6.30 5.19
CA ARG A 27 -23.04 6.05 6.57
C ARG A 27 -22.02 6.57 7.56
N MET A 28 -20.81 6.98 7.13
CA MET A 28 -19.74 7.45 8.01
C MET A 28 -19.94 8.93 8.38
N THR A 29 -19.56 9.28 9.61
CA THR A 29 -19.36 10.70 9.97
C THR A 29 -18.03 11.19 9.41
N LEU A 30 -17.81 12.51 9.37
CA LEU A 30 -16.52 13.08 8.98
C LEU A 30 -15.35 12.55 9.84
N ASP A 31 -15.53 12.46 11.16
CA ASP A 31 -14.50 11.93 12.07
C ASP A 31 -14.14 10.47 11.74
N GLU A 32 -15.14 9.67 11.39
CA GLU A 32 -14.92 8.29 10.98
C GLU A 32 -14.23 8.23 9.62
N LYS A 33 -14.61 9.06 8.66
CA LYS A 33 -13.91 9.18 7.36
C LYS A 33 -12.43 9.52 7.55
N ILE A 34 -12.13 10.54 8.35
CA ILE A 34 -10.75 10.95 8.68
C ILE A 34 -10.00 9.80 9.37
N SER A 35 -10.66 9.04 10.24
CA SER A 35 -10.03 7.90 10.93
C SER A 35 -9.59 6.77 10.01
N GLN A 36 -10.14 6.67 8.80
CA GLN A 36 -9.88 5.58 7.86
C GLN A 36 -8.79 5.88 6.82
N VAL A 37 -8.40 7.16 6.62
CA VAL A 37 -7.38 7.60 5.63
C VAL A 37 -5.96 7.68 6.21
N ILE A 38 -5.71 7.00 7.33
CA ILE A 38 -4.38 6.88 7.96
C ILE A 38 -4.07 5.41 8.23
N ASN A 39 -2.79 5.04 8.18
CA ASN A 39 -2.36 3.65 8.25
C ASN A 39 -2.82 2.87 9.50
N ASP A 40 -3.09 3.52 10.63
CA ASP A 40 -3.65 2.91 11.84
C ASP A 40 -5.15 3.14 11.98
N ALA A 41 -5.90 2.80 10.92
CA ALA A 41 -7.34 3.01 10.81
C ALA A 41 -8.11 2.43 12.01
N GLU A 42 -8.93 3.27 12.64
CA GLU A 42 -9.66 2.88 13.85
C GLU A 42 -10.87 2.00 13.52
N GLY A 43 -11.33 1.24 14.51
CA GLY A 43 -12.59 0.53 14.39
C GLY A 43 -13.78 1.49 14.44
N ILE A 44 -14.83 1.18 13.70
CA ILE A 44 -16.11 1.90 13.73
C ILE A 44 -17.18 0.91 14.18
N GLU A 45 -17.39 0.83 15.49
CA GLU A 45 -18.23 -0.18 16.13
C GLU A 45 -19.68 -0.15 15.63
N ARG A 46 -20.27 1.04 15.48
CA ARG A 46 -21.65 1.19 14.98
C ARG A 46 -21.84 0.71 13.54
N LEU A 47 -20.75 0.61 12.77
CA LEU A 47 -20.72 0.10 11.41
C LEU A 47 -20.08 -1.29 11.33
N HIS A 48 -19.81 -1.94 12.47
CA HIS A 48 -19.14 -3.24 12.53
C HIS A 48 -17.82 -3.30 11.75
N ILE A 49 -17.12 -2.16 11.63
CA ILE A 49 -15.82 -2.10 10.96
C ILE A 49 -14.74 -2.35 12.01
N PRO A 50 -13.98 -3.45 11.92
CA PRO A 50 -12.88 -3.67 12.83
C PRO A 50 -11.74 -2.69 12.57
N LYS A 51 -10.94 -2.45 13.62
CA LYS A 51 -9.66 -1.76 13.48
C LYS A 51 -8.82 -2.42 12.38
N TYR A 52 -8.11 -1.62 11.60
CA TYR A 52 -7.25 -2.14 10.55
C TYR A 52 -5.93 -1.39 10.54
N ASN A 53 -4.83 -2.13 10.42
CA ASN A 53 -3.54 -1.49 10.15
C ASN A 53 -3.12 -1.81 8.73
N TRP A 54 -2.92 -0.77 7.93
CA TRP A 54 -2.54 -0.87 6.54
C TRP A 54 -1.08 -1.28 6.34
N TRP A 55 -0.26 -1.19 7.39
CA TRP A 55 1.17 -1.41 7.30
C TRP A 55 1.53 -2.86 7.64
N SER A 56 1.70 -3.68 6.60
CA SER A 56 2.43 -4.95 6.62
C SER A 56 3.61 -4.90 5.63
N GLU A 57 4.63 -5.73 5.82
CA GLU A 57 5.83 -5.78 4.96
C GLU A 57 6.09 -7.22 4.51
N ALA A 58 6.48 -7.43 3.25
CA ALA A 58 6.60 -8.77 2.65
C ALA A 58 7.80 -8.91 1.71
N LEU A 59 8.80 -8.02 1.80
CA LEU A 59 9.83 -7.87 0.77
C LEU A 59 10.52 -9.18 0.37
N HIS A 60 10.81 -10.05 1.34
CA HIS A 60 11.41 -11.37 1.10
C HIS A 60 10.95 -12.40 2.16
N GLY A 61 9.68 -12.32 2.56
CA GLY A 61 9.11 -13.00 3.73
C GLY A 61 8.19 -12.06 4.50
N VAL A 62 7.23 -12.58 5.26
CA VAL A 62 6.33 -11.74 6.08
C VAL A 62 7.13 -11.07 7.21
N GLY A 63 7.32 -9.76 7.11
CA GLY A 63 8.13 -8.97 8.02
C GLY A 63 7.41 -8.60 9.31
N PHE A 64 8.18 -8.50 10.40
CA PHE A 64 7.77 -7.92 11.70
C PHE A 64 6.53 -8.53 12.37
N SER A 65 6.10 -9.73 11.93
CA SER A 65 4.89 -10.42 12.39
C SER A 65 5.21 -11.83 12.92
N GLY A 66 6.26 -11.93 13.76
CA GLY A 66 6.73 -13.18 14.35
C GLY A 66 7.59 -14.03 13.41
N VAL A 67 7.63 -15.35 13.65
CA VAL A 67 8.40 -16.32 12.84
C VAL A 67 7.81 -16.44 11.45
N ALA A 68 8.61 -16.27 10.40
CA ALA A 68 8.21 -16.44 9.00
C ALA A 68 9.35 -17.12 8.24
N THR A 69 9.07 -17.72 7.08
CA THR A 69 10.14 -18.09 6.17
C THR A 69 10.84 -16.84 5.65
N VAL A 70 12.17 -16.83 5.70
CA VAL A 70 13.02 -15.74 5.21
C VAL A 70 13.72 -16.20 3.94
N PHE A 71 13.29 -15.66 2.80
CA PHE A 71 13.90 -15.89 1.50
C PHE A 71 15.17 -15.04 1.35
N PRO A 72 16.03 -15.32 0.34
CA PRO A 72 17.07 -14.37 -0.05
C PRO A 72 16.49 -12.97 -0.23
N GLN A 73 17.28 -11.95 0.09
CA GLN A 73 16.86 -10.56 -0.13
C GLN A 73 16.52 -10.34 -1.62
N ALA A 74 15.69 -9.35 -1.94
CA ALA A 74 15.22 -9.07 -3.30
C ALA A 74 16.33 -9.08 -4.36
N ILE A 75 17.51 -8.51 -4.06
CA ILE A 75 18.66 -8.52 -4.96
C ILE A 75 19.21 -9.94 -5.23
N GLY A 76 19.16 -10.82 -4.22
CA GLY A 76 19.54 -12.22 -4.34
C GLY A 76 18.51 -13.02 -5.15
N LEU A 77 17.21 -12.76 -4.94
CA LEU A 77 16.16 -13.35 -5.77
C LEU A 77 16.28 -12.90 -7.24
N ALA A 78 16.63 -11.64 -7.48
CA ALA A 78 16.86 -11.13 -8.83
C ALA A 78 18.05 -11.82 -9.53
N ALA A 79 19.10 -12.15 -8.79
CA ALA A 79 20.29 -12.82 -9.32
C ALA A 79 20.02 -14.23 -9.89
N SER A 80 18.89 -14.85 -9.55
CA SER A 80 18.45 -16.11 -10.17
C SER A 80 17.98 -15.95 -11.62
N PHE A 81 17.61 -14.73 -12.05
CA PHE A 81 16.92 -14.44 -13.32
C PHE A 81 15.69 -15.33 -13.57
N ASN A 82 15.07 -15.86 -12.50
CA ASN A 82 14.05 -16.91 -12.59
C ASN A 82 12.69 -16.40 -12.09
N ILE A 83 11.84 -15.98 -13.02
CA ILE A 83 10.48 -15.53 -12.70
C ILE A 83 9.61 -16.66 -12.11
N ASN A 84 9.83 -17.92 -12.49
CA ASN A 84 9.06 -19.03 -11.91
C ASN A 84 9.42 -19.27 -10.44
N LEU A 85 10.69 -19.05 -10.07
CA LEU A 85 11.11 -19.04 -8.68
C LEU A 85 10.45 -17.88 -7.92
N MET A 86 10.47 -16.67 -8.50
CA MET A 86 9.82 -15.49 -7.90
C MET A 86 8.32 -15.74 -7.65
N ALA A 87 7.62 -16.37 -8.59
CA ALA A 87 6.21 -16.72 -8.45
C ALA A 87 5.96 -17.62 -7.23
N LYS A 88 6.75 -18.71 -7.09
CA LYS A 88 6.65 -19.62 -5.94
C LYS A 88 6.96 -18.91 -4.62
N VAL A 89 7.96 -18.02 -4.61
CA VAL A 89 8.34 -17.26 -3.41
C VAL A 89 7.21 -16.31 -3.00
N ALA A 90 6.64 -15.56 -3.94
CA ALA A 90 5.54 -14.64 -3.67
C ALA A 90 4.26 -15.37 -3.23
N ASP A 91 3.94 -16.53 -3.80
CA ASP A 91 2.80 -17.34 -3.37
C ASP A 91 2.99 -17.93 -1.95
N ALA A 92 4.22 -18.35 -1.61
CA ALA A 92 4.55 -18.78 -0.26
C ALA A 92 4.37 -17.62 0.74
N ILE A 93 4.93 -16.44 0.44
CA ILE A 93 4.78 -15.23 1.25
C ILE A 93 3.30 -14.87 1.44
N SER A 94 2.49 -14.93 0.38
CA SER A 94 1.07 -14.59 0.48
C SER A 94 0.25 -15.59 1.28
N THR A 95 0.63 -16.88 1.21
CA THR A 95 0.06 -17.92 2.06
C THR A 95 0.37 -17.65 3.53
N GLU A 96 1.63 -17.35 3.87
CA GLU A 96 2.02 -17.03 5.24
C GLU A 96 1.34 -15.75 5.75
N GLY A 97 1.20 -14.73 4.89
CA GLY A 97 0.52 -13.48 5.23
C GLY A 97 -0.94 -13.72 5.63
N ARG A 98 -1.67 -14.53 4.88
CA ARG A 98 -3.05 -14.95 5.22
C ARG A 98 -3.09 -15.79 6.50
N ALA A 99 -2.23 -16.80 6.63
CA ALA A 99 -2.15 -17.65 7.81
C ALA A 99 -1.96 -16.82 9.10
N LYS A 100 -1.01 -15.88 9.07
CA LYS A 100 -0.71 -14.97 10.18
C LYS A 100 -1.85 -14.00 10.48
N HIS A 101 -2.46 -13.42 9.44
CA HIS A 101 -3.59 -12.52 9.61
C HIS A 101 -4.77 -13.21 10.30
N HIS A 102 -5.14 -14.40 9.83
CA HIS A 102 -6.27 -15.14 10.40
C HIS A 102 -5.98 -15.59 11.83
N GLU A 103 -4.75 -16.01 12.13
CA GLU A 103 -4.35 -16.32 13.50
C GLU A 103 -4.38 -15.07 14.41
N ALA A 104 -3.92 -13.92 13.93
CA ALA A 104 -4.04 -12.66 14.67
C ALA A 104 -5.52 -12.31 14.95
N VAL A 105 -6.39 -12.44 13.95
CA VAL A 105 -7.83 -12.16 14.09
C VAL A 105 -8.50 -13.11 15.10
N ARG A 106 -8.20 -14.42 15.09
CA ARG A 106 -8.68 -15.40 16.08
C ARG A 106 -8.27 -15.02 17.51
N ASN A 107 -7.06 -14.48 17.66
CA ASN A 107 -6.53 -13.96 18.92
C ASN A 107 -6.96 -12.52 19.22
N ASN A 108 -7.96 -11.99 18.52
CA ASN A 108 -8.48 -10.63 18.64
C ASN A 108 -7.40 -9.53 18.51
N SER A 109 -6.38 -9.77 17.68
CA SER A 109 -5.23 -8.91 17.44
C SER A 109 -5.30 -8.27 16.05
N ARG A 110 -5.16 -6.94 16.00
CA ARG A 110 -5.20 -6.11 14.77
C ARG A 110 -4.12 -5.04 14.82
N ARG A 111 -2.91 -5.44 15.24
CA ARG A 111 -1.74 -4.58 15.40
C ARG A 111 -1.14 -4.24 14.03
N ILE A 112 -0.20 -3.30 14.04
CA ILE A 112 0.73 -3.11 12.92
C ILE A 112 1.36 -4.45 12.51
N PHE A 113 1.56 -4.65 11.21
CA PHE A 113 2.08 -5.89 10.59
C PHE A 113 1.17 -7.12 10.65
N GLN A 114 -0.11 -6.95 11.01
CA GLN A 114 -1.11 -8.02 11.01
C GLN A 114 -2.23 -7.78 9.98
N GLY A 115 -2.10 -6.75 9.13
CA GLY A 115 -3.02 -6.47 8.03
C GLY A 115 -2.72 -7.33 6.79
N LEU A 116 -3.58 -7.24 5.79
CA LEU A 116 -3.47 -7.95 4.51
C LEU A 116 -2.96 -7.05 3.37
N THR A 117 -2.54 -5.83 3.68
CA THR A 117 -1.95 -4.87 2.75
C THR A 117 -0.46 -4.79 2.98
N PHE A 118 0.30 -5.17 1.98
CA PHE A 118 1.74 -5.33 2.08
C PHE A 118 2.47 -4.30 1.25
N TRP A 119 3.32 -3.52 1.90
CA TRP A 119 4.11 -2.48 1.26
C TRP A 119 5.34 -3.06 0.56
N SER A 120 5.09 -3.90 -0.43
CA SER A 120 6.09 -4.63 -1.21
C SER A 120 5.50 -4.92 -2.60
N PRO A 121 6.31 -4.99 -3.66
CA PRO A 121 7.78 -5.01 -3.69
C PRO A 121 8.45 -3.62 -3.76
N ASN A 122 9.76 -3.55 -3.52
CA ASN A 122 10.56 -2.37 -3.85
C ASN A 122 11.10 -2.52 -5.30
N VAL A 123 10.59 -1.71 -6.21
CA VAL A 123 10.88 -1.74 -7.65
C VAL A 123 11.64 -0.51 -8.12
N ASN A 124 12.27 0.20 -7.19
CA ASN A 124 13.20 1.27 -7.54
C ASN A 124 14.44 0.69 -8.22
N ILE A 125 15.07 1.49 -9.07
CA ILE A 125 16.32 1.13 -9.75
C ILE A 125 17.50 1.35 -8.79
N PHE A 126 18.36 0.35 -8.64
CA PHE A 126 19.62 0.46 -7.89
C PHE A 126 20.68 1.22 -8.69
N ARG A 127 20.39 2.49 -9.01
CA ARG A 127 21.21 3.32 -9.91
C ARG A 127 22.58 3.68 -9.33
N ASP A 128 22.65 3.88 -8.03
CA ASP A 128 23.89 4.22 -7.33
C ASP A 128 24.23 3.08 -6.34
N PRO A 129 25.35 2.36 -6.51
CA PRO A 129 25.70 1.22 -5.67
C PRO A 129 25.91 1.57 -4.19
N ARG A 130 26.02 2.86 -3.85
CA ARG A 130 26.14 3.34 -2.46
C ARG A 130 24.79 3.44 -1.74
N TRP A 131 23.68 3.30 -2.46
CA TRP A 131 22.37 3.40 -1.85
C TRP A 131 22.13 2.24 -0.87
N GLY A 132 22.02 2.56 0.43
CA GLY A 132 21.91 1.57 1.50
C GLY A 132 20.68 0.65 1.43
N ARG A 133 19.68 1.00 0.62
CA ARG A 133 18.49 0.18 0.36
C ARG A 133 18.48 -0.48 -1.02
N GLY A 134 19.57 -0.38 -1.77
CA GLY A 134 19.70 -1.04 -3.08
C GLY A 134 19.56 -2.56 -3.01
N GLN A 135 19.95 -3.17 -1.88
CA GLN A 135 19.71 -4.60 -1.62
C GLN A 135 18.22 -4.98 -1.68
N GLU A 136 17.31 -4.03 -1.38
CA GLU A 136 15.85 -4.27 -1.40
C GLU A 136 15.27 -4.28 -2.81
N THR A 137 16.05 -3.96 -3.83
CA THR A 137 15.58 -3.86 -5.22
C THR A 137 15.89 -5.13 -6.02
N TYR A 138 15.43 -5.17 -7.26
CA TYR A 138 15.78 -6.21 -8.23
C TYR A 138 16.99 -5.83 -9.12
N GLY A 139 17.78 -4.83 -8.71
CA GLY A 139 18.99 -4.40 -9.40
C GLY A 139 18.85 -3.08 -10.17
N GLU A 140 19.76 -2.86 -11.12
CA GLU A 140 19.87 -1.60 -11.87
C GLU A 140 19.10 -1.59 -13.20
N ASP A 141 18.59 -2.74 -13.64
CA ASP A 141 17.92 -2.88 -14.94
C ASP A 141 16.39 -2.74 -14.81
N PRO A 142 15.76 -1.77 -15.51
CA PRO A 142 14.31 -1.60 -15.51
C PRO A 142 13.54 -2.81 -16.06
N PHE A 143 14.10 -3.55 -17.01
CA PHE A 143 13.39 -4.70 -17.61
C PHE A 143 13.30 -5.87 -16.63
N LEU A 144 14.42 -6.29 -16.04
CA LEU A 144 14.46 -7.33 -15.01
C LEU A 144 13.58 -6.93 -13.81
N THR A 145 13.69 -5.68 -13.36
CA THR A 145 12.88 -5.15 -12.26
C THR A 145 11.39 -5.22 -12.57
N SER A 146 10.98 -4.90 -13.81
CA SER A 146 9.59 -5.03 -14.25
C SER A 146 9.11 -6.48 -14.18
N LYS A 147 9.90 -7.43 -14.72
CA LYS A 147 9.51 -8.86 -14.74
C LYS A 147 9.44 -9.47 -13.35
N MET A 148 10.38 -9.14 -12.46
CA MET A 148 10.34 -9.56 -11.06
C MET A 148 9.17 -8.93 -10.31
N GLY A 149 8.95 -7.62 -10.49
CA GLY A 149 7.86 -6.87 -9.84
C GLY A 149 6.46 -7.38 -10.23
N ILE A 150 6.17 -7.52 -11.54
CA ILE A 150 4.90 -8.08 -12.04
C ILE A 150 4.64 -9.45 -11.42
N THR A 151 5.64 -10.32 -11.49
CA THR A 151 5.51 -11.70 -11.01
C THR A 151 5.25 -11.75 -9.50
N PHE A 152 5.98 -10.94 -8.73
CA PHE A 152 5.77 -10.83 -7.29
C PHE A 152 4.35 -10.35 -6.98
N ILE A 153 3.89 -9.27 -7.64
CA ILE A 153 2.56 -8.68 -7.42
C ILE A 153 1.45 -9.70 -7.72
N GLN A 154 1.45 -10.31 -8.90
CA GLN A 154 0.38 -11.23 -9.30
C GLN A 154 0.27 -12.42 -8.34
N ASN A 155 1.40 -13.00 -7.91
CA ASN A 155 1.39 -14.16 -6.99
C ASN A 155 1.16 -13.76 -5.53
N LEU A 156 1.44 -12.50 -5.16
CA LEU A 156 1.06 -11.97 -3.85
C LEU A 156 -0.45 -11.73 -3.78
N GLN A 157 -1.03 -11.19 -4.86
CA GLN A 157 -2.45 -10.87 -4.98
C GLN A 157 -3.34 -12.09 -5.24
N GLY A 158 -2.78 -13.18 -5.77
CA GLY A 158 -3.51 -14.41 -6.06
C GLY A 158 -4.39 -14.31 -7.31
N ASP A 159 -5.09 -15.40 -7.60
CA ASP A 159 -5.77 -15.65 -8.88
C ASP A 159 -7.29 -15.76 -8.77
N ASP A 160 -7.86 -15.50 -7.59
CA ASP A 160 -9.29 -15.57 -7.40
C ASP A 160 -9.98 -14.43 -8.17
N PRO A 161 -11.05 -14.71 -8.92
CA PRO A 161 -11.70 -13.70 -9.75
C PRO A 161 -12.42 -12.62 -8.94
N ARG A 162 -12.65 -12.85 -7.63
CA ARG A 162 -13.39 -11.95 -6.76
C ARG A 162 -12.54 -11.40 -5.61
N TYR A 163 -11.62 -12.20 -5.07
CA TYR A 163 -10.87 -11.83 -3.87
C TYR A 163 -9.36 -11.76 -4.07
N LEU A 164 -8.74 -10.75 -3.49
CA LEU A 164 -7.30 -10.69 -3.38
C LEU A 164 -6.82 -11.58 -2.24
N LYS A 165 -5.79 -12.37 -2.49
CA LYS A 165 -5.04 -13.09 -1.44
C LYS A 165 -4.39 -12.06 -0.51
N LEU A 166 -3.66 -11.10 -1.05
CA LEU A 166 -3.14 -9.93 -0.34
C LEU A 166 -3.20 -8.71 -1.28
N VAL A 167 -3.02 -7.50 -0.75
CA VAL A 167 -2.76 -6.32 -1.58
C VAL A 167 -1.25 -6.12 -1.69
N ALA A 168 -0.75 -6.03 -2.92
CA ALA A 168 0.64 -5.65 -3.21
C ALA A 168 0.76 -4.13 -3.43
N THR A 169 1.93 -3.57 -3.10
CA THR A 169 2.20 -2.12 -3.18
C THR A 169 3.62 -1.91 -3.70
N PRO A 170 3.84 -1.82 -5.03
CA PRO A 170 5.10 -1.35 -5.59
C PRO A 170 5.52 -0.02 -4.95
N LYS A 171 6.77 0.05 -4.50
CA LYS A 171 7.37 1.22 -3.85
C LYS A 171 8.79 1.48 -4.36
N HIS A 172 9.30 2.70 -4.29
CA HIS A 172 8.71 3.96 -3.85
C HIS A 172 8.61 4.89 -5.06
N TYR A 173 7.39 5.25 -5.45
CA TYR A 173 7.08 6.01 -6.66
C TYR A 173 7.35 7.51 -6.42
N VAL A 174 8.34 8.16 -7.04
CA VAL A 174 9.32 7.63 -8.01
C VAL A 174 10.69 8.28 -7.83
N ALA A 175 11.69 7.76 -8.55
CA ALA A 175 13.08 8.24 -8.55
C ALA A 175 13.74 8.29 -7.16
N TYR A 176 13.31 7.40 -6.27
CA TYR A 176 13.92 7.17 -4.97
C TYR A 176 15.01 6.10 -5.10
N SER A 177 16.24 6.54 -5.33
CA SER A 177 17.41 5.67 -5.57
C SER A 177 18.65 6.14 -4.78
N GLY A 178 18.44 6.74 -3.61
CA GLY A 178 19.49 7.30 -2.75
C GLY A 178 19.84 8.76 -3.03
N LEU A 179 20.69 9.40 -2.21
CA LEU A 179 21.33 8.86 -1.00
C LEU A 179 20.33 8.74 0.16
N GLU A 180 20.47 7.67 0.94
CA GLU A 180 19.49 7.32 1.99
C GLU A 180 19.37 8.37 3.10
N SER A 181 20.47 9.05 3.44
CA SER A 181 20.51 10.12 4.43
C SER A 181 19.73 11.36 4.02
N GLU A 182 19.48 11.55 2.73
CA GLU A 182 18.85 12.75 2.18
C GLU A 182 17.37 12.55 1.81
N ARG A 183 16.85 11.33 1.97
CA ARG A 183 15.56 10.89 1.46
C ARG A 183 14.38 11.81 1.80
N HIS A 184 14.43 12.47 2.96
CA HIS A 184 13.36 13.33 3.47
C HIS A 184 13.40 14.77 2.92
N PHE A 185 14.44 15.18 2.19
CA PHE A 185 14.59 16.58 1.75
C PHE A 185 15.16 16.76 0.34
N PHE A 186 15.71 15.73 -0.30
CA PHE A 186 16.25 15.89 -1.64
C PHE A 186 15.16 16.11 -2.70
N ASP A 187 15.54 16.84 -3.76
CA ASP A 187 14.77 16.99 -4.98
C ASP A 187 15.54 16.37 -6.14
N ALA A 188 15.04 15.26 -6.68
CA ALA A 188 15.66 14.61 -7.83
C ALA A 188 15.37 15.43 -9.08
N ASN A 189 16.43 15.99 -9.67
CA ASN A 189 16.38 16.62 -10.98
C ASN A 189 16.58 15.54 -12.05
N VAL A 190 15.47 15.10 -12.66
CA VAL A 190 15.44 13.98 -13.61
C VAL A 190 14.93 14.48 -14.96
N SER A 191 15.69 14.23 -16.01
CA SER A 191 15.25 14.54 -17.38
C SER A 191 13.97 13.77 -17.71
N ARG A 192 13.10 14.32 -18.58
CA ARG A 192 11.92 13.58 -19.03
C ARG A 192 12.31 12.22 -19.63
N LYS A 193 13.44 12.15 -20.34
CA LYS A 193 13.95 10.91 -20.93
C LYS A 193 14.25 9.86 -19.84
N ASP A 194 15.08 10.19 -18.86
CA ASP A 194 15.43 9.27 -17.76
C ASP A 194 14.19 8.85 -16.94
N LEU A 195 13.25 9.78 -16.75
CA LEU A 195 12.02 9.47 -16.02
C LEU A 195 11.21 8.38 -16.74
N TRP A 196 11.01 8.51 -18.05
CA TRP A 196 10.23 7.57 -18.85
C TRP A 196 10.98 6.31 -19.27
N GLU A 197 12.31 6.36 -19.43
CA GLU A 197 13.12 5.22 -19.90
C GLU A 197 13.76 4.42 -18.77
N THR A 198 13.82 4.94 -17.54
CA THR A 198 14.53 4.28 -16.43
C THR A 198 13.70 4.18 -15.16
N TYR A 199 13.15 5.29 -14.66
CA TYR A 199 12.54 5.29 -13.33
C TYR A 199 11.07 4.88 -13.28
N MET A 200 10.30 5.16 -14.33
CA MET A 200 8.88 4.80 -14.42
C MET A 200 8.56 3.39 -14.97
N PRO A 201 9.36 2.78 -15.89
CA PRO A 201 8.96 1.53 -16.54
C PRO A 201 8.54 0.41 -15.59
N ALA A 202 9.28 0.18 -14.51
CA ALA A 202 8.94 -0.86 -13.54
C ALA A 202 7.62 -0.58 -12.80
N PHE A 203 7.34 0.69 -12.47
CA PHE A 203 6.06 1.08 -11.87
C PHE A 203 4.91 0.96 -12.86
N GLU A 204 5.08 1.42 -14.11
CA GLU A 204 4.09 1.25 -15.17
C GLU A 204 3.74 -0.22 -15.36
N ALA A 205 4.75 -1.08 -15.48
CA ALA A 205 4.59 -2.52 -15.60
C ALA A 205 3.85 -3.12 -14.41
N CYS A 206 4.19 -2.73 -13.18
CA CYS A 206 3.51 -3.19 -11.96
C CYS A 206 2.03 -2.78 -11.89
N ILE A 207 1.69 -1.59 -12.42
CA ILE A 207 0.30 -1.09 -12.45
C ILE A 207 -0.50 -1.71 -13.59
N VAL A 208 0.04 -1.66 -14.81
CA VAL A 208 -0.70 -2.02 -16.04
C VAL A 208 -0.73 -3.54 -16.26
N GLU A 209 0.40 -4.23 -16.09
CA GLU A 209 0.51 -5.69 -16.31
C GLU A 209 0.36 -6.45 -14.98
N GLY A 210 0.99 -5.95 -13.91
CA GLY A 210 0.91 -6.55 -12.58
C GLY A 210 -0.43 -6.34 -11.88
N GLN A 211 -1.21 -5.33 -12.29
CA GLN A 211 -2.49 -4.95 -11.68
C GLN A 211 -2.38 -4.75 -10.16
N ALA A 212 -1.30 -4.12 -9.69
CA ALA A 212 -1.15 -3.83 -8.27
C ALA A 212 -2.34 -3.02 -7.74
N GLU A 213 -2.82 -3.35 -6.54
CA GLU A 213 -3.99 -2.72 -5.91
C GLU A 213 -3.62 -1.55 -4.99
N ALA A 214 -2.33 -1.28 -4.87
CA ALA A 214 -1.79 -0.14 -4.17
C ALA A 214 -0.48 0.35 -4.82
N ILE A 215 -0.08 1.58 -4.55
CA ILE A 215 1.27 2.09 -4.87
C ILE A 215 1.71 3.06 -3.77
N MET A 216 3.00 3.04 -3.43
CA MET A 216 3.55 3.93 -2.40
C MET A 216 4.30 5.10 -3.01
N GLY A 217 3.89 6.33 -2.69
CA GLY A 217 4.64 7.53 -3.03
C GLY A 217 5.91 7.68 -2.19
N ALA A 218 7.01 8.11 -2.79
CA ALA A 218 8.30 8.27 -2.13
C ALA A 218 8.37 9.53 -1.23
N TYR A 219 9.41 9.58 -0.38
CA TYR A 219 9.71 10.74 0.47
C TYR A 219 10.12 11.98 -0.31
N ASN A 220 10.94 11.81 -1.34
CA ASN A 220 11.62 12.89 -2.05
C ASN A 220 10.69 13.72 -2.93
N ARG A 221 11.24 14.81 -3.46
CA ARG A 221 10.67 15.50 -4.62
C ARG A 221 11.27 14.98 -5.93
N VAL A 222 10.54 15.19 -7.02
CA VAL A 222 11.03 15.04 -8.38
C VAL A 222 10.69 16.31 -9.14
N ASN A 223 11.71 16.97 -9.68
CA ASN A 223 11.57 18.20 -10.47
C ASN A 223 10.71 19.28 -9.76
N GLY A 224 10.86 19.41 -8.44
CA GLY A 224 10.18 20.41 -7.62
C GLY A 224 8.87 19.97 -6.95
N GLU A 225 8.26 18.86 -7.36
CA GLU A 225 7.01 18.35 -6.77
C GLU A 225 7.27 17.20 -5.80
N SER A 226 6.59 17.15 -4.65
CA SER A 226 6.64 15.98 -3.76
C SER A 226 6.01 14.76 -4.42
N CYS A 227 6.66 13.60 -4.36
CA CYS A 227 6.13 12.36 -4.91
C CYS A 227 4.74 11.97 -4.34
N CYS A 228 4.48 12.30 -3.07
CA CYS A 228 3.20 12.03 -2.41
C CYS A 228 2.13 13.10 -2.64
N ALA A 229 2.45 14.17 -3.38
CA ALA A 229 1.53 15.28 -3.64
C ALA A 229 1.74 15.90 -5.03
N SER A 230 2.26 15.12 -5.98
CA SER A 230 2.53 15.59 -7.34
C SER A 230 1.30 15.36 -8.21
N LYS A 231 0.79 16.44 -8.82
CA LYS A 231 -0.33 16.34 -9.75
C LYS A 231 0.09 15.58 -11.01
N PHE A 232 1.31 15.84 -11.50
CA PHE A 232 1.85 15.14 -12.66
C PHE A 232 1.95 13.63 -12.40
N LEU A 233 2.62 13.22 -11.32
CA LEU A 233 2.85 11.81 -11.05
C LEU A 233 1.57 11.06 -10.70
N LEU A 234 0.78 11.57 -9.74
CA LEU A 234 -0.35 10.83 -9.19
C LEU A 234 -1.60 10.96 -10.05
N LYS A 235 -1.92 12.13 -10.59
CA LYS A 235 -3.14 12.30 -11.41
C LYS A 235 -2.87 12.05 -12.88
N GLU A 236 -1.94 12.78 -13.47
CA GLU A 236 -1.76 12.77 -14.93
C GLU A 236 -1.13 11.47 -15.43
N VAL A 237 -0.14 10.92 -14.72
CA VAL A 237 0.51 9.66 -15.09
C VAL A 237 -0.25 8.47 -14.49
N LEU A 238 -0.24 8.32 -13.17
CA LEU A 238 -0.74 7.11 -12.53
C LEU A 238 -2.25 6.88 -12.78
N ARG A 239 -3.12 7.86 -12.52
CA ARG A 239 -4.56 7.70 -12.75
C ARG A 239 -4.94 7.79 -14.23
N ASN A 240 -4.56 8.88 -14.91
CA ASN A 240 -5.08 9.15 -16.26
C ASN A 240 -4.36 8.35 -17.35
N LYS A 241 -3.03 8.21 -17.29
CA LYS A 241 -2.25 7.51 -18.33
C LYS A 241 -2.22 6.00 -18.11
N TRP A 242 -2.03 5.55 -16.87
CA TRP A 242 -1.93 4.12 -16.55
C TRP A 242 -3.26 3.49 -16.12
N GLY A 243 -4.31 4.28 -15.88
CA GLY A 243 -5.64 3.76 -15.53
C GLY A 243 -5.72 3.13 -14.14
N PHE A 244 -4.86 3.54 -13.20
CA PHE A 244 -4.82 2.93 -11.87
C PHE A 244 -6.11 3.18 -11.08
N GLU A 245 -6.75 2.12 -10.59
CA GLU A 245 -7.98 2.15 -9.77
C GLU A 245 -7.75 1.85 -8.27
N GLY A 246 -6.56 1.38 -7.90
CA GLY A 246 -6.21 1.05 -6.50
C GLY A 246 -5.96 2.28 -5.63
N HIS A 247 -5.26 2.15 -4.51
CA HIS A 247 -4.98 3.28 -3.61
C HIS A 247 -3.50 3.70 -3.58
N VAL A 248 -3.26 5.00 -3.41
CA VAL A 248 -1.94 5.59 -3.19
C VAL A 248 -1.72 5.79 -1.69
N VAL A 249 -0.65 5.18 -1.17
CA VAL A 249 -0.20 5.39 0.20
C VAL A 249 1.07 6.22 0.23
N SER A 250 1.21 7.13 1.19
CA SER A 250 2.47 7.84 1.38
C SER A 250 3.50 6.93 2.04
N ASP A 251 4.78 7.10 1.74
CA ASP A 251 5.79 6.61 2.67
C ASP A 251 5.65 7.30 4.04
N CYS A 252 6.22 6.68 5.07
CA CYS A 252 5.94 6.97 6.46
C CYS A 252 6.55 8.28 6.94
N GLY A 253 5.74 9.35 6.92
CA GLY A 253 6.18 10.72 7.19
C GLY A 253 6.40 11.56 5.93
N ALA A 254 6.18 11.03 4.73
CA ALA A 254 6.38 11.78 3.49
C ALA A 254 5.45 13.02 3.39
N VAL A 255 4.22 12.94 3.94
CA VAL A 255 3.33 14.12 4.03
C VAL A 255 3.86 15.17 5.02
N TYR A 256 4.51 14.73 6.10
CA TYR A 256 5.20 15.64 7.02
C TYR A 256 6.36 16.36 6.32
N ASP A 257 7.07 15.67 5.44
CA ASP A 257 8.19 16.26 4.69
C ASP A 257 7.76 17.41 3.78
N ILE A 258 6.55 17.38 3.20
CA ILE A 258 5.99 18.43 2.31
C ILE A 258 6.10 19.83 2.97
N PHE A 259 5.71 19.97 4.23
CA PHE A 259 5.80 21.25 4.96
C PHE A 259 7.13 21.38 5.73
N ASN A 260 7.62 20.30 6.34
CA ASN A 260 8.70 20.41 7.31
C ASN A 260 10.09 20.47 6.67
N HIS A 261 10.30 19.70 5.61
CA HIS A 261 11.61 19.54 4.98
C HIS A 261 11.63 20.18 3.60
N HIS A 262 10.66 19.85 2.76
CA HIS A 262 10.54 20.33 1.38
C HIS A 262 10.09 21.79 1.27
N LYS A 263 9.43 22.31 2.31
CA LYS A 263 8.91 23.69 2.41
C LYS A 263 8.04 24.10 1.21
N ILE A 264 7.28 23.15 0.66
CA ILE A 264 6.35 23.41 -0.47
C ILE A 264 5.16 24.23 0.00
N VAL A 265 4.71 23.99 1.22
CA VAL A 265 3.61 24.69 1.89
C VAL A 265 4.04 25.14 3.28
N LYS A 266 3.25 26.02 3.90
CA LYS A 266 3.61 26.68 5.16
C LYS A 266 3.11 25.93 6.38
N THR A 267 1.98 25.22 6.28
CA THR A 267 1.38 24.55 7.42
C THR A 267 1.15 23.05 7.19
N PRO A 268 1.03 22.26 8.27
CA PRO A 268 0.78 20.82 8.13
C PRO A 268 -0.57 20.46 7.51
N GLU A 269 -1.62 21.25 7.76
CA GLU A 269 -2.93 21.06 7.13
C GLU A 269 -2.93 21.42 5.63
N GLU A 270 -2.12 22.41 5.20
CA GLU A 270 -1.89 22.65 3.78
C GLU A 270 -1.18 21.45 3.12
N ALA A 271 -0.27 20.77 3.83
CA ALA A 271 0.40 19.58 3.30
C ALA A 271 -0.55 18.39 3.14
N ALA A 272 -1.40 18.14 4.15
CA ALA A 272 -2.44 17.13 4.05
C ALA A 272 -3.41 17.44 2.90
N ALA A 273 -3.90 18.68 2.82
CA ALA A 273 -4.79 19.12 1.74
C ALA A 273 -4.13 18.95 0.36
N LEU A 274 -2.88 19.38 0.19
CA LEU A 274 -2.16 19.25 -1.08
C LEU A 274 -2.02 17.78 -1.50
N ALA A 275 -1.68 16.89 -0.56
CA ALA A 275 -1.53 15.46 -0.85
C ALA A 275 -2.85 14.82 -1.32
N PHE A 276 -3.94 14.97 -0.54
CA PHE A 276 -5.24 14.42 -0.92
C PHE A 276 -5.79 15.05 -2.21
N ASN A 277 -5.72 16.37 -2.34
CA ASN A 277 -6.17 17.07 -3.55
C ASN A 277 -5.38 16.68 -4.80
N ASN A 278 -4.17 16.12 -4.65
CA ASN A 278 -3.36 15.61 -5.77
C ASN A 278 -3.36 14.08 -5.89
N GLY A 279 -4.24 13.37 -5.17
CA GLY A 279 -4.51 11.94 -5.42
C GLY A 279 -3.81 10.97 -4.48
N LEU A 280 -3.31 11.44 -3.33
CA LEU A 280 -2.99 10.55 -2.21
C LEU A 280 -4.29 10.04 -1.56
N ASP A 281 -4.36 8.76 -1.21
CA ASP A 281 -5.56 8.18 -0.56
C ASP A 281 -5.32 7.85 0.93
N LEU A 282 -4.09 7.50 1.29
CA LEU A 282 -3.71 7.01 2.62
C LEU A 282 -2.40 7.62 3.11
N ILE A 283 -2.40 8.15 4.34
CA ILE A 283 -1.17 8.65 4.96
C ILE A 283 -0.55 7.57 5.85
N CYS A 284 0.69 7.14 5.56
CA CYS A 284 1.50 6.46 6.57
C CYS A 284 2.09 7.52 7.51
N LYS A 285 1.66 7.50 8.78
CA LYS A 285 2.10 8.41 9.84
C LYS A 285 2.07 9.90 9.44
N VAL A 286 1.10 10.63 10.01
CA VAL A 286 0.96 12.08 9.84
C VAL A 286 2.12 12.89 10.50
N GLY A 287 3.11 12.24 11.13
CA GLY A 287 4.32 12.89 11.64
C GLY A 287 5.30 11.92 12.31
N ILE A 288 6.48 12.43 12.70
CA ILE A 288 7.57 11.62 13.26
C ILE A 288 7.32 11.23 14.74
N THR A 289 6.53 12.02 15.48
CA THR A 289 6.28 11.78 16.92
C THR A 289 4.85 11.31 17.22
N ARG A 290 4.73 10.17 17.90
CA ARG A 290 3.46 9.58 18.35
C ARG A 290 3.03 10.20 19.68
N LYS A 291 2.38 11.37 19.68
CA LYS A 291 2.00 11.99 20.95
C LYS A 291 0.54 11.72 21.35
N THR A 292 -0.46 11.72 20.44
CA THR A 292 -1.86 11.29 20.75
C THR A 292 -2.68 10.88 19.50
N ARG A 293 -3.88 10.27 19.68
CA ARG A 293 -4.85 9.95 18.60
C ARG A 293 -5.39 11.20 17.91
N ARG A 294 -5.74 12.23 18.70
CA ARG A 294 -6.28 13.49 18.20
C ARG A 294 -5.27 14.25 17.33
N GLU A 295 -3.98 14.21 17.71
CA GLU A 295 -2.92 14.86 16.92
C GLU A 295 -2.65 14.18 15.58
N ARG A 296 -2.88 12.86 15.46
CA ARG A 296 -2.73 12.16 14.17
C ARG A 296 -3.74 12.64 13.13
N TRP A 297 -4.92 13.04 13.56
CA TRP A 297 -6.03 13.40 12.67
C TRP A 297 -6.15 14.90 12.45
N LYS A 298 -5.55 15.67 13.35
CA LYS A 298 -5.67 17.12 13.40
C LYS A 298 -5.35 17.80 12.08
N TRP A 299 -4.34 17.35 11.34
CA TRP A 299 -3.99 18.00 10.07
C TRP A 299 -5.09 17.88 9.02
N ILE A 300 -5.73 16.71 8.95
CA ILE A 300 -6.82 16.43 8.00
C ILE A 300 -8.08 17.15 8.47
N GLN A 301 -8.37 17.10 9.77
CA GLN A 301 -9.49 17.83 10.37
C GLN A 301 -9.38 19.34 10.14
N ASP A 302 -8.23 19.94 10.47
CA ASP A 302 -7.97 21.37 10.29
C ASP A 302 -8.00 21.74 8.79
N ALA A 303 -7.56 20.86 7.89
CA ALA A 303 -7.66 21.08 6.45
C ALA A 303 -9.11 21.15 5.97
N VAL A 304 -10.00 20.31 6.50
CA VAL A 304 -11.44 20.36 6.20
C VAL A 304 -12.11 21.57 6.83
N GLU A 305 -11.84 21.85 8.11
CA GLU A 305 -12.38 23.01 8.83
C GLU A 305 -11.99 24.35 8.20
N LYS A 306 -10.80 24.43 7.59
CA LYS A 306 -10.31 25.61 6.85
C LYS A 306 -10.66 25.59 5.36
N GLU A 307 -11.49 24.65 4.92
CA GLU A 307 -11.93 24.50 3.53
C GLU A 307 -10.78 24.28 2.51
N LEU A 308 -9.60 23.87 2.97
CA LEU A 308 -8.46 23.49 2.13
C LEU A 308 -8.65 22.10 1.50
N LEU A 309 -9.40 21.24 2.18
CA LEU A 309 -9.75 19.89 1.76
C LEU A 309 -11.26 19.70 1.85
N LYS A 310 -11.89 19.27 0.75
CA LYS A 310 -13.32 18.95 0.75
C LYS A 310 -13.55 17.55 1.29
N GLU A 311 -14.65 17.35 2.03
CA GLU A 311 -15.06 16.01 2.47
C GLU A 311 -15.27 15.05 1.28
N THR A 312 -15.72 15.55 0.13
CA THR A 312 -15.86 14.73 -1.09
C THR A 312 -14.52 14.20 -1.60
N THR A 313 -13.40 14.92 -1.40
CA THR A 313 -12.06 14.42 -1.73
C THR A 313 -11.67 13.26 -0.82
N LEU A 314 -12.08 13.29 0.46
CA LEU A 314 -11.91 12.17 1.37
C LEU A 314 -12.80 10.99 0.95
N ASP A 315 -14.03 11.24 0.48
CA ASP A 315 -14.90 10.19 -0.03
C ASP A 315 -14.29 9.46 -1.24
N GLU A 316 -13.62 10.18 -2.15
CA GLU A 316 -12.86 9.58 -3.26
C GLU A 316 -11.72 8.69 -2.74
N SER A 317 -10.96 9.16 -1.75
CA SER A 317 -9.88 8.37 -1.13
C SER A 317 -10.42 7.10 -0.47
N LEU A 318 -11.54 7.22 0.24
CA LEU A 318 -12.19 6.12 0.93
C LEU A 318 -12.77 5.09 -0.05
N ARG A 319 -13.21 5.49 -1.24
CA ARG A 319 -13.63 4.53 -2.28
C ARG A 319 -12.50 3.59 -2.64
N ASN A 320 -11.32 4.13 -2.90
CA ASN A 320 -10.12 3.36 -3.25
C ASN A 320 -9.67 2.46 -2.10
N LEU A 321 -9.71 2.97 -0.86
CA LEU A 321 -9.34 2.20 0.32
C LEU A 321 -10.34 1.07 0.62
N PHE A 322 -11.64 1.36 0.62
CA PHE A 322 -12.63 0.33 0.87
C PHE A 322 -12.70 -0.69 -0.26
N ARG A 323 -12.48 -0.30 -1.53
CA ARG A 323 -12.28 -1.25 -2.63
C ARG A 323 -11.28 -2.34 -2.25
N ALA A 324 -10.08 -1.95 -1.81
CA ALA A 324 -9.05 -2.90 -1.38
C ALA A 324 -9.55 -3.82 -0.24
N ARG A 325 -10.21 -3.27 0.78
CA ARG A 325 -10.72 -4.07 1.91
C ARG A 325 -11.87 -5.01 1.53
N PHE A 326 -12.73 -4.62 0.59
CA PHE A 326 -13.77 -5.48 0.02
C PHE A 326 -13.17 -6.60 -0.83
N LEU A 327 -12.20 -6.27 -1.70
CA LEU A 327 -11.47 -7.25 -2.49
C LEU A 327 -10.68 -8.22 -1.60
N LEU A 328 -10.22 -7.80 -0.42
CA LEU A 328 -9.62 -8.70 0.57
C LEU A 328 -10.63 -9.64 1.27
N GLY A 329 -11.93 -9.50 0.98
CA GLY A 329 -13.01 -10.32 1.54
C GLY A 329 -13.40 -9.92 2.97
N MET A 330 -12.98 -8.76 3.46
CA MET A 330 -13.16 -8.38 4.88
C MET A 330 -14.61 -8.08 5.29
N PHE A 331 -15.52 -7.98 4.33
CA PHE A 331 -16.93 -7.64 4.53
C PHE A 331 -17.88 -8.74 4.06
N ASP A 332 -17.35 -9.87 3.60
CA ASP A 332 -18.12 -11.01 3.12
C ASP A 332 -18.05 -12.16 4.13
N PRO A 333 -19.05 -13.06 4.17
CA PRO A 333 -18.96 -14.28 4.95
C PRO A 333 -17.65 -15.03 4.69
N PRO A 334 -16.92 -15.48 5.74
CA PRO A 334 -15.63 -16.15 5.57
C PRO A 334 -15.68 -17.33 4.61
N GLU A 335 -16.80 -18.05 4.58
CA GLU A 335 -17.05 -19.23 3.74
C GLU A 335 -17.03 -18.92 2.24
N LEU A 336 -17.18 -17.64 1.84
CA LEU A 336 -17.04 -17.21 0.45
C LEU A 336 -15.58 -16.88 0.09
N VAL A 337 -14.73 -16.62 1.08
CA VAL A 337 -13.37 -16.12 0.88
C VAL A 337 -12.40 -17.28 1.07
N LYS A 338 -12.01 -17.95 -0.04
CA LYS A 338 -11.18 -19.17 -0.02
C LYS A 338 -9.91 -19.07 0.83
N TYR A 339 -9.35 -17.87 0.96
CA TYR A 339 -8.11 -17.64 1.71
C TYR A 339 -8.30 -17.64 3.24
N THR A 340 -9.53 -17.58 3.75
CA THR A 340 -9.82 -17.61 5.20
C THR A 340 -9.58 -18.98 5.83
N GLU A 341 -9.56 -20.03 5.01
CA GLU A 341 -9.33 -21.41 5.44
C GLU A 341 -7.85 -21.74 5.60
N ILE A 342 -6.93 -20.85 5.19
CA ILE A 342 -5.49 -21.10 5.28
C ILE A 342 -5.10 -21.24 6.77
N PRO A 343 -4.60 -22.41 7.19
CA PRO A 343 -4.32 -22.67 8.60
C PRO A 343 -2.94 -22.12 9.00
N TYR A 344 -2.72 -21.90 10.30
CA TYR A 344 -1.49 -21.27 10.79
C TYR A 344 -0.25 -22.13 10.50
N GLU A 345 -0.40 -23.44 10.37
CA GLU A 345 0.65 -24.42 10.06
C GLU A 345 1.29 -24.22 8.68
N LYS A 346 0.69 -23.40 7.80
CA LYS A 346 1.33 -22.97 6.55
C LYS A 346 2.40 -21.91 6.76
N ASN A 347 2.44 -21.26 7.92
CA ASN A 347 3.49 -20.34 8.30
C ASN A 347 4.80 -21.07 8.60
N ASP A 348 5.89 -20.70 7.91
CA ASP A 348 7.22 -21.28 8.10
C ASP A 348 7.22 -22.82 8.00
N CYS A 349 6.42 -23.34 7.08
CA CYS A 349 6.27 -24.78 6.86
C CYS A 349 7.52 -25.38 6.19
N LYS A 350 7.63 -26.72 6.23
CA LYS A 350 8.80 -27.45 5.70
C LYS A 350 9.01 -27.16 4.21
N GLU A 351 7.93 -27.03 3.45
CA GLU A 351 7.92 -26.73 2.03
C GLU A 351 8.48 -25.33 1.75
N HIS A 352 8.05 -24.31 2.50
CA HIS A 352 8.55 -22.94 2.33
C HIS A 352 10.02 -22.82 2.74
N ARG A 353 10.45 -23.48 3.83
CA ARG A 353 11.87 -23.53 4.23
C ARG A 353 12.74 -24.19 3.16
N LYS A 354 12.25 -25.26 2.53
CA LYS A 354 12.94 -25.90 1.41
C LYS A 354 13.03 -24.96 0.21
N LEU A 355 11.95 -24.23 -0.10
CA LEU A 355 11.93 -23.23 -1.17
C LEU A 355 12.90 -22.09 -0.91
N ALA A 356 13.02 -21.59 0.33
CA ALA A 356 14.01 -20.57 0.67
C ALA A 356 15.45 -21.05 0.44
N LEU A 357 15.74 -22.32 0.74
CA LEU A 357 17.04 -22.93 0.44
C LEU A 357 17.26 -23.13 -1.07
N GLU A 358 16.23 -23.51 -1.83
CA GLU A 358 16.28 -23.58 -3.30
C GLU A 358 16.58 -22.21 -3.89
N ALA A 359 15.85 -21.17 -3.45
CA ALA A 359 16.03 -19.81 -3.90
C ALA A 359 17.43 -19.24 -3.62
N ALA A 360 18.11 -19.73 -2.57
CA ALA A 360 19.48 -19.33 -2.24
C ALA A 360 20.56 -20.08 -3.03
N ARG A 361 20.21 -21.19 -3.69
CA ARG A 361 21.13 -22.04 -4.47
C ARG A 361 21.13 -21.71 -5.95
N GLU A 362 19.98 -21.28 -6.46
CA GLU A 362 19.83 -20.60 -7.75
C GLU A 362 20.53 -19.23 -7.68
#